data_AF-A0A150FX60-F1
#
_entry.id   AF-A0A150FX60-F1
#
_cell.length_a   1.000
_cell.length_b   1.000
_cell.length_c   1.000
_cell.angle_alpha   90.00
_cell.angle_beta   90.00
_cell.angle_gamma   90.00
#
_symmetry.space_group_name_H-M   'P 1'
#
loop_
_entity.id
_entity.type
_entity.pdbx_description
1 polymer ?
#
loop_
_entity_poly.entity_id
_entity_poly.type
_entity_poly.pdbx_seq_one_letter_code
_entity_poly.pdbx_strand_id
1 'polypeptide(L)'
;MGHTAAQAHCDPRIWSKLPPELVERVFSFMDSNEIAVSIRPVSKATASQFNGSKHTSIRLSRPVPPHAFSAHWLAPGATRGLTLKQRRQLLTAASGVVANLEVAQLAAGCCLPTYEVFEAAASAAGGGHWHVCEWLLSLGLTWSSSGEAEAARGGHVDLMEWLLERRSQMRLKDPAEQAAKPVEGAAHGCDLATLQRLWLGLGQHHSRDKDRILFAAAGSPMPDWAAKVEWLEAQGCSYTTAASGHLHVLEWLVETFGEEAVQLRADLFHAAACSGSVGLLAWLRDCGCPWDESAYTGAAQSGCEAALEWLVEWGCPMPTDGGPYNIVCCNGDMATVRCLRRLGVLWGPANWVYREAQNDGAPEPMLRWLKEEGCPVDFGGEAEH
;
A
#
# COMPACT_ATOMS: atom_id res chain seq x y z
N MET A 1 44.22 -21.98 28.96
CA MET A 1 44.78 -20.60 28.99
C MET A 1 43.75 -19.71 28.31
N GLY A 2 43.08 -18.86 29.08
CA GLY A 2 41.94 -18.08 28.63
C GLY A 2 42.36 -16.90 27.77
N HIS A 3 41.81 -16.82 26.56
CA HIS A 3 41.84 -15.59 25.76
C HIS A 3 40.68 -14.70 26.21
N THR A 4 40.97 -13.80 27.15
CA THR A 4 40.11 -12.65 27.43
C THR A 4 40.22 -11.68 26.25
N ALA A 5 39.17 -11.63 25.42
CA ALA A 5 39.00 -10.56 24.44
C ALA A 5 38.92 -9.23 25.21
N ALA A 6 40.00 -8.45 25.16
CA ALA A 6 40.03 -7.12 25.73
C ALA A 6 38.96 -6.27 25.02
N GLN A 7 37.93 -5.86 25.77
CA GLN A 7 37.04 -4.79 25.35
C GLN A 7 37.90 -3.55 25.10
N ALA A 8 38.10 -3.20 23.82
CA ALA A 8 38.75 -1.97 23.43
C ALA A 8 37.87 -0.79 23.90
N HIS A 9 38.16 -0.28 25.09
CA HIS A 9 37.61 0.99 25.56
C HIS A 9 38.20 2.11 24.70
N CYS A 10 37.39 2.64 23.78
CA CYS A 10 37.74 3.83 23.03
C CYS A 10 37.79 5.03 23.99
N ASP A 11 38.96 5.64 24.19
CA ASP A 11 39.11 6.84 25.03
C ASP A 11 38.23 7.96 24.44
N PRO A 12 37.23 8.48 25.17
CA PRO A 12 36.32 9.52 24.66
C PRO A 12 37.05 10.81 24.25
N ARG A 13 38.32 10.98 24.65
CA ARG A 13 39.20 12.10 24.27
C ARG A 13 39.83 11.94 22.89
N ILE A 14 39.59 10.83 22.17
CA ILE A 14 40.14 10.63 20.82
C ILE A 14 39.55 11.62 19.82
N TRP A 15 38.25 11.95 19.97
CA TRP A 15 37.54 12.89 19.11
C TRP A 15 38.04 14.33 19.25
N SER A 16 38.53 14.72 20.43
CA SER A 16 39.15 16.03 20.64
C SER A 16 40.59 16.12 20.12
N LYS A 17 41.18 15.01 19.68
CA LYS A 17 42.54 14.93 19.12
C LYS A 17 42.53 14.76 17.60
N LEU A 18 41.37 14.47 16.99
CA LEU A 18 41.22 14.30 15.55
C LEU A 18 40.99 15.67 14.87
N PRO A 19 41.58 15.92 13.69
CA PRO A 19 41.28 17.10 12.89
C PRO A 19 39.78 17.19 12.57
N PRO A 20 39.16 18.39 12.60
CA PRO A 20 37.72 18.55 12.40
C PRO A 20 37.23 17.98 11.05
N GLU A 21 38.05 18.02 10.01
CA GLU A 21 37.77 17.45 8.68
C GLU A 21 37.63 15.91 8.71
N LEU A 22 38.47 15.24 9.52
CA LEU A 22 38.40 13.78 9.71
C LEU A 22 37.19 13.39 10.55
N VAL A 23 36.88 14.21 11.56
CA VAL A 23 35.71 14.03 12.41
C VAL A 23 34.42 14.15 11.60
N GLU A 24 34.30 15.19 10.76
CA GLU A 24 33.16 15.34 9.84
C GLU A 24 33.04 14.20 8.84
N ARG A 25 34.17 13.73 8.30
CA ARG A 25 34.18 12.61 7.35
C ARG A 25 33.77 11.30 8.02
N VAL A 26 34.23 11.02 9.24
CA VAL A 26 33.79 9.83 9.99
C VAL A 26 32.30 9.90 10.31
N PHE A 27 31.80 11.06 10.76
CA PHE A 27 30.38 11.25 11.06
C PHE A 27 29.48 11.16 9.82
N SER A 28 30.00 11.48 8.64
CA SER A 28 29.24 11.31 7.38
C SER A 28 28.92 9.84 7.06
N PHE A 29 29.66 8.89 7.64
CA PHE A 29 29.42 7.45 7.45
C PHE A 29 28.56 6.81 8.55
N MET A 30 28.21 7.53 9.61
CA MET A 30 27.48 6.98 10.77
C MET A 30 25.97 7.22 10.65
N ASP A 31 25.16 6.27 11.13
CA ASP A 31 23.71 6.46 11.17
C ASP A 31 23.32 7.54 12.20
N SER A 32 22.24 8.26 11.93
CA SER A 32 21.74 9.32 12.81
C SER A 32 21.45 8.84 14.24
N ASN A 33 21.00 7.59 14.40
CA ASN A 33 20.81 6.98 15.71
C ASN A 33 22.13 6.74 16.45
N GLU A 34 23.19 6.33 15.73
CA GLU A 34 24.51 6.09 16.30
C GLU A 34 25.16 7.40 16.77
N ILE A 35 24.98 8.47 16.00
CA ILE A 35 25.41 9.82 16.40
C ILE A 35 24.65 10.25 17.67
N ALA A 36 23.33 10.07 17.70
CA ALA A 36 22.49 10.49 18.82
C ALA A 36 22.83 9.76 20.13
N VAL A 37 23.16 8.48 20.04
CA VAL A 37 23.28 7.56 21.18
C VAL A 37 24.73 7.36 21.64
N SER A 38 25.67 7.31 20.71
CA SER A 38 27.06 6.93 21.01
C SER A 38 28.05 8.10 20.88
N ILE A 39 27.75 9.13 20.09
CA ILE A 39 28.69 10.26 19.85
C ILE A 39 28.28 11.55 20.57
N ARG A 40 27.00 11.91 20.49
CA ARG A 40 26.46 13.10 21.13
C ARG A 40 26.68 13.13 22.66
N PRO A 41 26.51 12.04 23.41
CA PRO A 41 26.75 12.06 24.86
C PRO A 41 28.24 12.01 25.26
N VAL A 42 29.18 11.88 24.32
CA VAL A 42 30.62 11.74 24.62
C VAL A 42 31.24 13.03 25.16
N SER A 43 30.79 14.20 24.70
CA SER A 43 31.35 15.49 25.14
C SER A 43 30.37 16.65 24.95
N LYS A 44 30.61 17.77 25.65
CA LYS A 44 29.85 19.01 25.43
C LYS A 44 30.02 19.56 24.00
N ALA A 45 31.22 19.41 23.41
CA ALA A 45 31.53 19.88 22.07
C ALA A 45 30.72 19.13 21.00
N THR A 46 30.67 17.80 21.09
CA THR A 46 29.85 16.97 20.19
C THR A 46 28.36 17.20 20.42
N ALA A 47 27.93 17.43 21.66
CA ALA A 47 26.54 17.79 21.97
C ALA A 47 26.11 19.13 21.35
N SER A 48 27.00 20.14 21.33
CA SER A 48 26.74 21.42 20.68
C SER A 48 26.74 21.33 19.15
N GLN A 49 27.60 20.48 18.58
CA GLN A 49 27.70 20.26 17.14
C GLN A 49 26.48 19.51 16.59
N PHE A 50 25.93 18.57 17.37
CA PHE A 50 24.78 17.74 17.00
C PHE A 50 23.52 18.09 17.81
N ASN A 51 23.07 19.34 17.69
CA ASN A 51 21.88 19.84 18.39
C ASN A 51 20.58 19.74 17.58
N GLY A 52 20.67 19.50 16.26
CA GLY A 52 19.51 19.41 15.38
C GLY A 52 18.64 18.19 15.68
N SER A 53 17.33 18.31 15.46
CA SER A 53 16.32 17.26 15.71
C SER A 53 16.69 15.88 15.16
N LYS A 54 17.33 15.85 13.99
CA LYS A 54 17.88 14.66 13.31
C LYS A 54 18.93 13.88 14.12
N HIS A 55 19.63 14.51 15.07
CA HIS A 55 20.65 13.88 15.91
C HIS A 55 20.25 13.81 17.39
N THR A 56 19.02 14.20 17.73
CA THR A 56 18.49 14.15 19.09
C THR A 56 17.33 13.17 19.25
N SER A 57 16.59 12.89 18.18
CA SER A 57 15.51 11.90 18.16
C SER A 57 16.00 10.55 17.61
N ILE A 58 15.70 9.46 18.34
CA ILE A 58 15.99 8.09 17.90
C ILE A 58 14.82 7.59 17.04
N ARG A 59 15.10 7.13 15.82
CA ARG A 59 14.11 6.48 14.96
C ARG A 59 14.26 4.96 15.03
N LEU A 60 13.28 4.28 15.61
CA LEU A 60 13.32 2.81 15.77
C LEU A 60 13.26 2.03 14.44
N SER A 61 12.83 2.66 13.35
CA SER A 61 12.88 2.09 12.00
C SER A 61 14.30 2.05 11.40
N ARG A 62 15.30 2.63 12.07
CA ARG A 62 16.72 2.61 11.66
C ARG A 62 17.54 1.79 12.66
N PRO A 63 18.71 1.26 12.28
CA PRO A 63 19.56 0.52 13.19
C PRO A 63 19.87 1.33 14.45
N VAL A 64 19.63 0.73 15.62
CA VAL A 64 20.04 1.30 16.91
C VAL A 64 21.13 0.38 17.49
N PRO A 65 22.23 0.93 18.03
CA PRO A 65 23.27 0.10 18.64
C PRO A 65 22.73 -0.81 19.76
N PRO A 66 23.01 -2.14 19.74
CA PRO A 66 22.39 -3.09 20.67
C PRO A 66 22.60 -2.80 22.15
N HIS A 67 23.79 -2.32 22.51
CA HIS A 67 24.13 -1.99 23.90
C HIS A 67 23.23 -0.89 24.47
N ALA A 68 22.93 0.13 23.66
CA ALA A 68 22.13 1.26 24.10
C ALA A 68 20.63 0.96 24.07
N PHE A 69 20.19 0.19 23.07
CA PHE A 69 18.81 -0.31 23.01
C PHE A 69 18.50 -1.18 24.25
N SER A 70 19.41 -2.08 24.60
CA SER A 70 19.34 -2.91 25.81
C SER A 70 19.30 -2.07 27.08
N ALA A 71 20.22 -1.10 27.21
CA ALA A 71 20.28 -0.24 28.40
C ALA A 71 18.99 0.55 28.62
N HIS A 72 18.31 0.97 27.55
CA HIS A 72 17.06 1.73 27.66
C HIS A 72 15.85 0.83 27.96
N TRP A 73 15.69 -0.26 27.21
CA TRP A 73 14.46 -1.07 27.24
C TRP A 73 14.44 -2.16 28.31
N LEU A 74 15.61 -2.63 28.77
CA LEU A 74 15.71 -3.56 29.90
C LEU A 74 15.77 -2.85 31.26
N ALA A 75 15.76 -1.51 31.27
CA ALA A 75 15.73 -0.75 32.52
C ALA A 75 14.41 -1.01 33.28
N PRO A 76 14.43 -1.15 34.62
CA PRO A 76 13.23 -1.38 35.41
C PRO A 76 12.17 -0.29 35.17
N GLY A 77 10.98 -0.70 34.72
CA GLY A 77 9.86 0.22 34.47
C GLY A 77 9.87 0.93 33.11
N ALA A 78 10.84 0.66 32.22
CA ALA A 78 10.90 1.27 30.88
C ALA A 78 9.61 1.07 30.06
N THR A 79 8.93 -0.07 30.26
CA THR A 79 7.68 -0.38 29.54
C THR A 79 6.41 -0.09 30.35
N ARG A 80 6.49 0.35 31.62
CA ARG A 80 5.32 0.54 32.51
C ARG A 80 4.31 1.57 31.98
N GLY A 81 4.77 2.61 31.28
CA GLY A 81 3.92 3.65 30.69
C GLY A 81 3.45 3.37 29.27
N LEU A 82 3.90 2.28 28.66
CA LEU A 82 3.58 1.97 27.26
C LEU A 82 2.32 1.12 27.14
N THR A 83 1.43 1.55 26.25
CA THR A 83 0.31 0.74 25.78
C THR A 83 0.80 -0.50 25.03
N LEU A 84 -0.05 -1.53 24.92
CA LEU A 84 0.28 -2.72 24.13
C LEU A 84 0.68 -2.37 22.69
N LYS A 85 -0.01 -1.43 22.03
CA LYS A 85 0.32 -0.95 20.69
C LYS A 85 1.73 -0.33 20.61
N GLN A 86 2.12 0.46 21.60
CA GLN A 86 3.46 1.06 21.64
C GLN A 86 4.56 0.03 21.92
N ARG A 87 4.30 -0.95 22.80
CA ARG A 87 5.25 -2.05 23.04
C ARG A 87 5.45 -2.89 21.78
N ARG A 88 4.40 -3.10 21.00
CA ARG A 88 4.46 -3.78 19.69
C ARG A 88 5.31 -3.04 18.67
N GLN A 89 5.24 -1.71 18.63
CA GLN A 89 6.08 -0.88 17.75
C GLN A 89 7.58 -0.98 18.06
N LEU A 90 7.97 -1.51 19.23
CA LEU A 90 9.38 -1.78 19.55
C LEU A 90 9.95 -2.98 18.79
N LEU A 91 9.08 -3.89 18.32
CA LEU A 91 9.44 -5.10 17.58
C LEU A 91 9.62 -4.82 16.07
N THR A 92 9.91 -3.57 15.70
CA THR A 92 10.06 -3.16 14.29
C THR A 92 11.33 -3.77 13.68
N ALA A 93 11.13 -4.83 12.90
CA ALA A 93 12.18 -5.51 12.17
C ALA A 93 12.75 -4.69 10.99
N ALA A 94 12.13 -3.55 10.66
CA ALA A 94 12.63 -2.56 9.71
C ALA A 94 14.05 -2.06 10.03
N SER A 95 14.47 -2.12 11.31
CA SER A 95 15.82 -1.73 11.73
C SER A 95 16.91 -2.75 11.38
N GLY A 96 16.56 -4.01 11.11
CA GLY A 96 17.51 -5.05 10.73
C GLY A 96 18.36 -5.64 11.86
N VAL A 97 18.20 -5.18 13.11
CA VAL A 97 19.08 -5.58 14.23
C VAL A 97 18.43 -6.69 15.05
N VAL A 98 18.80 -7.95 14.80
CA VAL A 98 18.26 -9.13 15.52
C VAL A 98 18.41 -8.99 17.04
N ALA A 99 19.56 -8.54 17.53
CA ALA A 99 19.80 -8.35 18.96
C ALA A 99 18.81 -7.37 19.61
N ASN A 100 18.34 -6.35 18.88
CA ASN A 100 17.33 -5.43 19.41
C ASN A 100 15.95 -6.07 19.42
N LEU A 101 15.65 -6.95 18.46
CA LEU A 101 14.38 -7.68 18.43
C LEU A 101 14.27 -8.67 19.59
N GLU A 102 15.35 -9.38 19.92
CA GLU A 102 15.43 -10.25 21.10
C GLU A 102 15.19 -9.46 22.39
N VAL A 103 15.84 -8.30 22.52
CA VAL A 103 15.66 -7.39 23.66
C VAL A 103 14.24 -6.83 23.70
N ALA A 104 13.67 -6.45 22.56
CA ALA A 104 12.30 -5.92 22.47
C ALA A 104 11.28 -7.00 22.85
N GLN A 105 11.49 -8.26 22.45
CA GLN A 105 10.66 -9.39 22.84
C GLN A 105 10.67 -9.59 24.36
N LEU A 106 11.87 -9.57 24.97
CA LEU A 106 12.04 -9.67 26.42
C LEU A 106 11.40 -8.48 27.16
N ALA A 107 11.61 -7.26 26.68
CA ALA A 107 11.08 -6.04 27.31
C ALA A 107 9.56 -5.89 27.17
N ALA A 108 8.99 -6.29 26.03
CA ALA A 108 7.55 -6.24 25.79
C ALA A 108 6.78 -7.29 26.60
N GLY A 109 7.44 -8.39 26.98
CA GLY A 109 6.84 -9.50 27.75
C GLY A 109 5.69 -10.18 27.02
N CYS A 110 5.62 -10.02 25.69
CA CYS A 110 4.55 -10.54 24.85
C CYS A 110 5.11 -11.72 24.05
N CYS A 111 4.43 -12.87 24.10
CA CYS A 111 4.57 -13.88 23.05
C CYS A 111 4.07 -13.25 21.76
N LEU A 112 4.90 -13.17 20.72
CA LEU A 112 4.50 -12.62 19.43
C LEU A 112 3.32 -13.44 18.89
N PRO A 113 2.11 -12.85 18.76
CA PRO A 113 1.02 -13.49 18.05
C PRO A 113 1.42 -13.72 16.59
N THR A 114 0.83 -14.73 15.96
CA THR A 114 1.13 -15.08 14.56
C THR A 114 1.07 -13.88 13.61
N TYR A 115 0.15 -12.94 13.84
CA TYR A 115 0.00 -11.72 13.03
C TYR A 115 1.16 -10.72 13.14
N GLU A 116 1.70 -10.48 14.33
CA GLU A 116 2.76 -9.47 14.53
C GLU A 116 4.10 -9.96 13.97
N VAL A 117 4.32 -11.27 14.00
CA VAL A 117 5.43 -11.92 13.31
C VAL A 117 5.36 -11.63 11.81
N PHE A 118 4.15 -11.62 11.22
CA PHE A 118 3.98 -11.35 9.80
C PHE A 118 4.33 -9.92 9.43
N GLU A 119 3.90 -8.95 10.24
CA GLU A 119 4.24 -7.54 10.02
C GLU A 119 5.75 -7.29 10.18
N ALA A 120 6.38 -7.93 11.17
CA ALA A 120 7.83 -7.90 11.36
C ALA A 120 8.56 -8.56 10.18
N ALA A 121 8.14 -9.75 9.74
CA ALA A 121 8.76 -10.43 8.60
C ALA A 121 8.63 -9.62 7.30
N ALA A 122 7.46 -9.05 7.04
CA ALA A 122 7.20 -8.17 5.91
C ALA A 122 8.10 -6.91 5.95
N SER A 123 8.22 -6.27 7.12
CA SER A 123 9.08 -5.10 7.29
C SER A 123 10.57 -5.42 7.15
N ALA A 124 11.00 -6.59 7.64
CA ALA A 124 12.37 -7.07 7.48
C ALA A 124 12.69 -7.35 6.00
N ALA A 125 11.77 -8.00 5.31
CA ALA A 125 11.88 -8.34 3.90
C ALA A 125 11.94 -7.09 3.03
N GLY A 126 11.03 -6.13 3.23
CA GLY A 126 11.04 -4.85 2.52
C GLY A 126 12.24 -3.96 2.82
N GLY A 127 12.90 -4.16 3.97
CA GLY A 127 14.18 -3.52 4.29
C GLY A 127 15.43 -4.31 3.89
N GLY A 128 15.27 -5.52 3.31
CA GLY A 128 16.39 -6.34 2.83
C GLY A 128 17.17 -7.06 3.92
N HIS A 129 16.60 -7.18 5.12
CA HIS A 129 17.30 -7.71 6.30
C HIS A 129 17.29 -9.24 6.31
N TRP A 130 18.09 -9.85 5.43
CA TRP A 130 18.20 -11.30 5.26
C TRP A 130 18.29 -12.07 6.58
N HIS A 131 19.22 -11.66 7.46
CA HIS A 131 19.50 -12.35 8.71
C HIS A 131 18.31 -12.30 9.69
N VAL A 132 17.50 -11.24 9.63
CA VAL A 132 16.26 -11.12 10.40
C VAL A 132 15.19 -12.05 9.83
N CYS A 133 15.05 -12.11 8.50
CA CYS A 133 14.13 -13.04 7.84
C CYS A 133 14.50 -14.51 8.15
N GLU A 134 15.79 -14.85 8.14
CA GLU A 134 16.30 -16.17 8.51
C GLU A 134 16.02 -16.51 9.98
N TRP A 135 16.28 -15.57 10.89
CA TRP A 135 15.94 -15.73 12.31
C TRP A 135 14.43 -15.95 12.50
N LEU A 136 13.58 -15.14 11.87
CA LEU A 136 12.12 -15.29 11.95
C LEU A 136 11.63 -16.63 11.40
N LEU A 137 12.27 -17.17 10.34
CA LEU A 137 11.98 -18.51 9.82
C LEU A 137 12.38 -19.62 10.79
N SER A 138 13.49 -19.46 11.50
CA SER A 138 13.96 -20.44 12.49
C SER A 138 12.99 -20.64 13.66
N LEU A 139 12.12 -19.66 13.92
CA LEU A 139 11.10 -19.72 14.97
C LEU A 139 9.91 -20.62 14.60
N GLY A 140 9.89 -21.23 13.41
CA GLY A 140 8.85 -22.17 12.98
C GLY A 140 7.51 -21.52 12.65
N LEU A 141 7.51 -20.20 12.39
CA LEU A 141 6.32 -19.40 12.15
C LEU A 141 5.90 -19.55 10.68
N THR A 142 4.65 -19.86 10.41
CA THR A 142 4.12 -20.07 9.05
C THR A 142 4.01 -18.72 8.33
N TRP A 143 4.97 -18.35 7.48
CA TRP A 143 4.95 -17.06 6.78
C TRP A 143 3.59 -16.84 6.09
N SER A 144 2.90 -15.76 6.44
CA SER A 144 1.80 -15.28 5.62
C SER A 144 2.35 -14.65 4.35
N SER A 145 1.54 -14.67 3.31
CA SER A 145 1.88 -14.56 1.88
C SER A 145 2.29 -13.17 1.38
N SER A 146 3.03 -12.40 2.19
CA SER A 146 3.45 -11.04 1.86
C SER A 146 4.96 -10.79 1.93
N GLY A 147 5.74 -11.69 2.54
CA GLY A 147 7.18 -11.47 2.72
C GLY A 147 7.95 -11.34 1.39
N GLU A 148 7.69 -12.21 0.42
CA GLU A 148 8.35 -12.12 -0.91
C GLU A 148 7.97 -10.85 -1.66
N ALA A 149 6.69 -10.47 -1.56
CA ALA A 149 6.16 -9.27 -2.19
C ALA A 149 6.79 -7.99 -1.63
N GLU A 150 6.98 -7.91 -0.31
CA GLU A 150 7.66 -6.77 0.31
C GLU A 150 9.16 -6.76 -0.01
N ALA A 151 9.84 -7.92 -0.04
CA ALA A 151 11.23 -8.00 -0.52
C ALA A 151 11.35 -7.49 -1.96
N ALA A 152 10.43 -7.91 -2.84
CA ALA A 152 10.36 -7.42 -4.21
C ALA A 152 10.09 -5.91 -4.28
N ARG A 153 9.17 -5.42 -3.45
CA ARG A 153 8.84 -3.99 -3.34
C ARG A 153 10.02 -3.14 -2.85
N GLY A 154 10.86 -3.69 -1.98
CA GLY A 154 12.13 -3.08 -1.54
C GLY A 154 13.28 -3.23 -2.54
N GLY A 155 13.09 -3.96 -3.65
CA GLY A 155 14.13 -4.21 -4.65
C GLY A 155 15.18 -5.25 -4.23
N HIS A 156 14.90 -6.04 -3.19
CA HIS A 156 15.83 -7.05 -2.66
C HIS A 156 15.64 -8.39 -3.37
N VAL A 157 16.12 -8.48 -4.62
CA VAL A 157 15.91 -9.62 -5.53
C VAL A 157 16.39 -10.95 -4.94
N ASP A 158 17.61 -11.02 -4.41
CA ASP A 158 18.17 -12.27 -3.87
C ASP A 158 17.34 -12.78 -2.67
N LEU A 159 16.91 -11.87 -1.79
CA LEU A 159 16.08 -12.18 -0.63
C LEU A 159 14.69 -12.65 -1.07
N MET A 160 14.09 -11.98 -2.06
CA MET A 160 12.83 -12.38 -2.66
C MET A 160 12.92 -13.79 -3.27
N GLU A 161 13.94 -14.09 -4.07
CA GLU A 161 14.14 -15.41 -4.70
C GLU A 161 14.28 -16.51 -3.63
N TRP A 162 15.09 -16.27 -2.59
CA TRP A 162 15.24 -17.20 -1.48
C TRP A 162 13.94 -17.47 -0.71
N LEU A 163 13.09 -16.44 -0.54
CA LEU A 163 11.79 -16.62 0.09
C LEU A 163 10.81 -17.38 -0.83
N LEU A 164 10.82 -17.13 -2.13
CA LEU A 164 9.99 -17.84 -3.12
C LEU A 164 10.35 -19.33 -3.16
N GLU A 165 11.64 -19.68 -3.11
CA GLU A 165 12.09 -21.08 -3.02
C GLU A 165 11.53 -21.78 -1.78
N ARG A 166 11.59 -21.13 -0.61
CA ARG A 166 11.05 -21.68 0.63
C ARG A 166 9.53 -21.77 0.62
N ARG A 167 8.85 -20.81 -0.02
CA ARG A 167 7.39 -20.79 -0.17
C ARG A 167 6.89 -21.98 -0.99
N SER A 168 7.62 -22.42 -2.02
CA SER A 168 7.27 -23.62 -2.78
C SER A 168 7.16 -24.90 -1.93
N GLN A 169 7.81 -24.89 -0.75
CA GLN A 169 7.80 -25.98 0.22
C GLN A 169 6.65 -25.86 1.24
N MET A 170 5.91 -24.74 1.25
CA MET A 170 4.83 -24.44 2.20
C MET A 170 3.44 -24.64 1.58
N ARG A 171 2.51 -25.28 2.31
CA ARG A 171 1.10 -25.45 1.89
C ARG A 171 0.31 -24.15 2.11
N LEU A 172 0.05 -23.40 1.05
CA LEU A 172 -0.75 -22.17 1.08
C LEU A 172 -2.24 -22.45 0.85
N LYS A 173 -3.10 -21.63 1.47
CA LYS A 173 -4.57 -21.75 1.35
C LYS A 173 -5.13 -21.26 0.01
N ASP A 174 -4.45 -20.32 -0.66
CA ASP A 174 -4.84 -19.82 -1.98
C ASP A 174 -3.58 -19.50 -2.81
N PRO A 175 -3.14 -20.41 -3.70
CA PRO A 175 -1.90 -20.23 -4.46
C PRO A 175 -2.01 -19.14 -5.54
N ALA A 176 -3.19 -18.93 -6.10
CA ALA A 176 -3.39 -18.09 -7.29
C ALA A 176 -3.39 -16.59 -6.93
N GLU A 177 -4.19 -16.17 -5.93
CA GLU A 177 -4.21 -14.77 -5.48
C GLU A 177 -2.84 -14.34 -4.92
N GLN A 178 -2.13 -15.28 -4.28
CA GLN A 178 -0.84 -15.01 -3.68
C GLN A 178 0.31 -15.04 -4.69
N ALA A 179 0.10 -15.57 -5.90
CA ALA A 179 1.13 -15.60 -6.95
C ALA A 179 1.31 -14.23 -7.62
N ALA A 180 0.28 -13.37 -7.64
CA ALA A 180 0.37 -12.04 -8.22
C ALA A 180 1.17 -11.04 -7.35
N LYS A 181 1.16 -11.21 -6.03
CA LYS A 181 1.77 -10.25 -5.08
C LYS A 181 3.29 -10.02 -5.27
N PRO A 182 4.12 -11.06 -5.50
CA PRO A 182 5.54 -10.86 -5.81
C PRO A 182 5.77 -10.08 -7.11
N VAL A 183 4.92 -10.27 -8.12
CA VAL A 183 4.99 -9.55 -9.40
C VAL A 183 4.65 -8.07 -9.21
N GLU A 184 3.61 -7.78 -8.44
CA GLU A 184 3.23 -6.41 -8.05
C GLU A 184 4.37 -5.72 -7.28
N GLY A 185 4.96 -6.41 -6.30
CA GLY A 185 6.12 -5.90 -5.57
C GLY A 185 7.31 -5.61 -6.50
N ALA A 186 7.62 -6.53 -7.42
CA ALA A 186 8.72 -6.37 -8.37
C ALA A 186 8.47 -5.23 -9.37
N ALA A 187 7.22 -5.01 -9.79
CA ALA A 187 6.86 -3.88 -10.64
C ALA A 187 7.20 -2.54 -9.96
N HIS A 188 7.00 -2.45 -8.65
CA HIS A 188 7.37 -1.27 -7.87
C HIS A 188 8.88 -1.19 -7.61
N GLY A 189 9.50 -2.22 -7.05
CA GLY A 189 10.85 -2.11 -6.45
C GLY A 189 12.01 -2.66 -7.28
N CYS A 190 11.75 -3.53 -8.26
CA CYS A 190 12.80 -4.23 -9.01
C CYS A 190 12.99 -3.64 -10.42
N ASP A 191 14.04 -4.06 -11.13
CA ASP A 191 14.26 -3.71 -12.53
C ASP A 191 13.29 -4.46 -13.48
N LEU A 192 13.16 -3.94 -14.71
CA LEU A 192 12.33 -4.52 -15.76
C LEU A 192 12.69 -5.99 -16.05
N ALA A 193 13.98 -6.35 -16.02
CA ALA A 193 14.43 -7.71 -16.27
C ALA A 193 13.90 -8.69 -15.21
N THR A 194 13.91 -8.30 -13.93
CA THR A 194 13.35 -9.11 -12.85
C THR A 194 11.84 -9.20 -12.93
N LEU A 195 11.15 -8.10 -13.26
CA LEU A 195 9.71 -8.11 -13.51
C LEU A 195 9.32 -9.08 -14.63
N GLN A 196 10.03 -9.05 -15.76
CA GLN A 196 9.80 -9.94 -16.90
C GLN A 196 9.97 -11.42 -16.52
N ARG A 197 11.03 -11.75 -15.77
CA ARG A 197 11.28 -13.12 -15.29
C ARG A 197 10.14 -13.63 -14.40
N LEU A 198 9.71 -12.81 -13.44
CA LEU A 198 8.63 -13.18 -12.52
C LEU A 198 7.28 -13.31 -13.22
N TRP A 199 6.97 -12.39 -14.12
CA TRP A 199 5.75 -12.42 -14.90
C TRP A 199 5.61 -13.70 -15.71
N LEU A 200 6.68 -14.13 -16.39
CA LEU A 200 6.72 -15.36 -17.18
C LEU A 200 6.68 -16.62 -16.31
N GLY A 201 7.35 -16.60 -15.16
CA GLY A 201 7.43 -17.74 -14.25
C GLY A 201 6.11 -18.08 -13.54
N LEU A 202 5.20 -17.11 -13.39
CA LEU A 202 3.99 -17.24 -12.57
C LEU A 202 2.69 -17.49 -13.36
N GLY A 203 2.74 -17.54 -14.70
CA GLY A 203 1.63 -18.02 -15.54
C GLY A 203 0.56 -16.97 -15.87
N GLN A 204 -0.71 -17.40 -16.04
CA GLN A 204 -1.82 -16.51 -16.40
C GLN A 204 -2.23 -15.62 -15.23
N HIS A 205 -2.19 -14.30 -15.46
CA HIS A 205 -2.65 -13.27 -14.52
C HIS A 205 -4.10 -12.90 -14.82
N HIS A 206 -4.95 -12.81 -13.79
CA HIS A 206 -6.32 -12.32 -13.96
C HIS A 206 -6.29 -10.83 -14.35
N SER A 207 -7.35 -10.33 -14.98
CA SER A 207 -7.44 -8.91 -15.37
C SER A 207 -7.19 -7.96 -14.20
N ARG A 208 -7.76 -8.25 -13.03
CA ARG A 208 -7.54 -7.48 -11.79
C ARG A 208 -6.09 -7.49 -11.30
N ASP A 209 -5.34 -8.56 -11.53
CA ASP A 209 -3.93 -8.64 -11.13
C ASP A 209 -3.07 -7.79 -12.06
N LYS A 210 -3.35 -7.83 -13.36
CA LYS A 210 -2.67 -7.01 -14.39
C LYS A 210 -2.76 -5.51 -14.08
N ASP A 211 -3.96 -5.07 -13.70
CA ASP A 211 -4.26 -3.69 -13.32
C ASP A 211 -3.41 -3.22 -12.12
N ARG A 212 -3.36 -4.03 -11.06
CA ARG A 212 -2.56 -3.73 -9.85
C ARG A 212 -1.07 -3.68 -10.13
N ILE A 213 -0.56 -4.59 -10.98
CA ILE A 213 0.86 -4.65 -11.36
C ILE A 213 1.26 -3.42 -12.16
N LEU A 214 0.43 -2.97 -13.11
CA LEU A 214 0.68 -1.76 -13.89
C LEU A 214 0.71 -0.51 -13.00
N PHE A 215 -0.23 -0.41 -12.05
CA PHE A 215 -0.22 0.68 -11.08
C PHE A 215 1.06 0.71 -10.24
N ALA A 216 1.50 -0.46 -9.75
CA ALA A 216 2.74 -0.57 -8.99
C ALA A 216 3.98 -0.15 -9.80
N ALA A 217 4.01 -0.48 -11.10
CA ALA A 217 5.04 -0.04 -12.04
C ALA A 217 5.03 1.47 -12.25
N ALA A 218 3.86 2.09 -12.44
CA ALA A 218 3.74 3.55 -12.62
C ALA A 218 4.21 4.33 -11.37
N GLY A 219 3.95 3.78 -10.17
CA GLY A 219 4.43 4.36 -8.92
C GLY A 219 5.85 3.94 -8.52
N SER A 220 6.60 3.26 -9.40
CA SER A 220 7.93 2.73 -9.08
C SER A 220 8.94 3.86 -8.86
N PRO A 221 9.76 3.82 -7.78
CA PRO A 221 10.85 4.77 -7.58
C PRO A 221 12.06 4.54 -8.51
N MET A 222 12.06 3.48 -9.32
CA MET A 222 13.20 3.09 -10.17
C MET A 222 13.19 3.85 -11.50
N PRO A 223 14.35 4.23 -12.07
CA PRO A 223 14.40 5.05 -13.29
C PRO A 223 13.85 4.37 -14.55
N ASP A 224 13.71 3.05 -14.55
CA ASP A 224 13.18 2.24 -15.65
C ASP A 224 11.65 2.02 -15.56
N TRP A 225 10.97 2.73 -14.64
CA TRP A 225 9.54 2.58 -14.41
C TRP A 225 8.71 2.79 -15.70
N ALA A 226 9.09 3.73 -16.57
CA ALA A 226 8.42 3.97 -17.86
C ALA A 226 8.47 2.74 -18.77
N ALA A 227 9.65 2.12 -18.88
CA ALA A 227 9.83 0.91 -19.69
C ALA A 227 9.04 -0.28 -19.12
N LYS A 228 8.79 -0.33 -17.80
CA LYS A 228 7.90 -1.33 -17.19
C LYS A 228 6.45 -1.10 -17.58
N VAL A 229 5.99 0.15 -17.58
CA VAL A 229 4.64 0.51 -17.99
C VAL A 229 4.42 0.15 -19.47
N GLU A 230 5.29 0.60 -20.37
CA GLU A 230 5.22 0.27 -21.81
C GLU A 230 5.18 -1.25 -22.06
N TRP A 231 6.05 -2.00 -21.35
CA TRP A 231 6.12 -3.43 -21.50
C TRP A 231 4.85 -4.13 -21.00
N LEU A 232 4.29 -3.70 -19.86
CA LEU A 232 3.05 -4.24 -19.30
C LEU A 232 1.83 -3.90 -20.16
N GLU A 233 1.79 -2.71 -20.77
CA GLU A 233 0.77 -2.35 -21.77
C GLU A 233 0.79 -3.33 -22.96
N ALA A 234 1.99 -3.67 -23.45
CA ALA A 234 2.14 -4.68 -24.50
C ALA A 234 1.66 -6.09 -24.07
N GLN A 235 1.57 -6.37 -22.76
CA GLN A 235 0.99 -7.61 -22.21
C GLN A 235 -0.54 -7.53 -22.00
N GLY A 236 -1.16 -6.43 -22.41
CA GLY A 236 -2.60 -6.17 -22.29
C GLY A 236 -3.03 -5.72 -20.89
N CYS A 237 -2.14 -5.07 -20.13
CA CYS A 237 -2.54 -4.33 -18.92
C CYS A 237 -3.15 -2.98 -19.33
N SER A 238 -4.31 -2.63 -18.77
CA SER A 238 -5.01 -1.38 -19.11
C SER A 238 -4.63 -0.26 -18.13
N TYR A 239 -4.16 0.90 -18.63
CA TYR A 239 -3.81 2.09 -17.82
C TYR A 239 -5.02 2.71 -17.10
N THR A 240 -6.25 2.32 -17.47
CA THR A 240 -7.51 2.84 -16.90
C THR A 240 -7.62 2.63 -15.38
N THR A 241 -6.92 1.66 -14.79
CA THR A 241 -6.92 1.42 -13.33
C THR A 241 -5.86 2.19 -12.56
N ALA A 242 -4.74 2.56 -13.20
CA ALA A 242 -3.75 3.46 -12.59
C ALA A 242 -4.30 4.90 -12.44
N ALA A 243 -5.23 5.25 -13.33
CA ALA A 243 -5.99 6.49 -13.32
C ALA A 243 -7.01 6.59 -12.16
N SER A 244 -7.27 5.55 -11.39
CA SER A 244 -8.30 5.55 -10.35
C SER A 244 -7.90 6.38 -9.11
N GLY A 245 -7.89 7.71 -9.26
CA GLY A 245 -7.81 8.70 -8.16
C GLY A 245 -6.48 9.43 -8.04
N HIS A 246 -5.48 9.10 -8.86
CA HIS A 246 -4.14 9.67 -8.79
C HIS A 246 -3.87 10.62 -9.96
N LEU A 247 -4.52 11.80 -9.91
CA LEU A 247 -4.39 12.89 -10.87
C LEU A 247 -2.93 13.20 -11.27
N HIS A 248 -2.03 13.24 -10.29
CA HIS A 248 -0.61 13.52 -10.50
C HIS A 248 0.11 12.54 -11.44
N VAL A 249 -0.33 11.28 -11.52
CA VAL A 249 0.28 10.28 -12.43
C VAL A 249 -0.15 10.57 -13.87
N LEU A 250 -1.42 10.96 -14.07
CA LEU A 250 -1.95 11.30 -15.38
C LEU A 250 -1.47 12.66 -15.89
N GLU A 251 -1.42 13.67 -15.02
CA GLU A 251 -0.79 14.96 -15.31
C GLU A 251 0.65 14.76 -15.78
N TRP A 252 1.42 14.01 -15.01
CA TRP A 252 2.82 13.72 -15.32
C TRP A 252 2.98 12.91 -16.63
N LEU A 253 2.10 11.94 -16.90
CA LEU A 253 2.10 11.16 -18.15
C LEU A 253 1.85 12.05 -19.38
N VAL A 254 0.86 12.95 -19.29
CA VAL A 254 0.56 13.91 -20.37
C VAL A 254 1.68 14.93 -20.52
N GLU A 255 2.25 15.44 -19.43
CA GLU A 255 3.37 16.39 -19.47
C GLU A 255 4.64 15.79 -20.08
N THR A 256 4.92 14.51 -19.78
CA THR A 256 6.18 13.86 -20.18
C THR A 256 6.11 13.28 -21.59
N PHE A 257 4.96 12.71 -21.97
CA PHE A 257 4.81 11.95 -23.21
C PHE A 257 3.75 12.51 -24.17
N GLY A 258 3.07 13.59 -23.79
CA GLY A 258 2.02 14.22 -24.59
C GLY A 258 0.64 13.57 -24.43
N GLU A 259 -0.37 14.19 -25.04
CA GLU A 259 -1.77 13.75 -24.96
C GLU A 259 -2.01 12.36 -25.57
N GLU A 260 -1.16 11.91 -26.51
CA GLU A 260 -1.27 10.58 -27.14
C GLU A 260 -0.90 9.43 -26.20
N ALA A 261 -0.13 9.71 -25.13
CA ALA A 261 0.26 8.72 -24.14
C ALA A 261 -0.91 8.29 -23.25
N VAL A 262 -1.91 9.16 -23.11
CA VAL A 262 -3.16 8.84 -22.44
C VAL A 262 -4.23 8.68 -23.51
N GLN A 263 -4.61 7.44 -23.83
CA GLN A 263 -5.72 7.23 -24.75
C GLN A 263 -7.01 7.76 -24.11
N LEU A 264 -7.39 8.99 -24.46
CA LEU A 264 -8.59 9.66 -23.97
C LEU A 264 -9.84 8.92 -24.46
N ARG A 265 -10.39 8.05 -23.60
CA ARG A 265 -11.53 7.17 -23.88
C ARG A 265 -12.56 7.24 -22.76
N ALA A 266 -13.81 6.91 -23.08
CA ALA A 266 -14.90 6.87 -22.09
C ALA A 266 -14.58 5.92 -20.92
N ASP A 267 -13.89 4.80 -21.19
CA ASP A 267 -13.43 3.84 -20.16
C ASP A 267 -12.50 4.49 -19.11
N LEU A 268 -11.66 5.44 -19.52
CA LEU A 268 -10.78 6.19 -18.62
C LEU A 268 -11.59 7.15 -17.74
N PHE A 269 -12.58 7.82 -18.33
CA PHE A 269 -13.47 8.71 -17.60
C PHE A 269 -14.33 7.95 -16.57
N HIS A 270 -14.83 6.77 -16.95
CA HIS A 270 -15.51 5.85 -16.03
C HIS A 270 -14.62 5.46 -14.84
N ALA A 271 -13.37 5.07 -15.10
CA ALA A 271 -12.46 4.67 -14.04
C ALA A 271 -12.06 5.85 -13.11
N ALA A 272 -11.95 7.06 -13.65
CA ALA A 272 -11.82 8.27 -12.85
C ALA A 272 -13.05 8.51 -11.96
N ALA A 273 -14.25 8.26 -12.49
CA ALA A 273 -15.49 8.36 -11.71
C ALA A 273 -15.53 7.31 -10.58
N CYS A 274 -15.06 6.08 -10.84
CA CYS A 274 -14.90 5.04 -9.81
C CYS A 274 -13.99 5.45 -8.65
N SER A 275 -13.07 6.39 -8.86
CA SER A 275 -12.21 6.91 -7.78
C SER A 275 -12.89 7.95 -6.89
N GLY A 276 -14.00 8.55 -7.35
CA GLY A 276 -14.67 9.66 -6.69
C GLY A 276 -13.89 11.00 -6.72
N SER A 277 -12.79 11.09 -7.47
CA SER A 277 -11.95 12.29 -7.56
C SER A 277 -12.53 13.31 -8.55
N VAL A 278 -13.27 14.30 -8.04
CA VAL A 278 -13.81 15.41 -8.84
C VAL A 278 -12.71 16.19 -9.57
N GLY A 279 -11.55 16.39 -8.93
CA GLY A 279 -10.41 17.06 -9.56
C GLY A 279 -9.90 16.30 -10.79
N LEU A 280 -9.91 14.97 -10.74
CA LEU A 280 -9.54 14.14 -11.87
C LEU A 280 -10.58 14.16 -13.00
N LEU A 281 -11.87 14.15 -12.66
CA LEU A 281 -12.96 14.30 -13.64
C LEU A 281 -12.87 15.64 -14.37
N ALA A 282 -12.59 16.72 -13.65
CA ALA A 282 -12.39 18.04 -14.22
C ALA A 282 -11.20 18.08 -15.17
N TRP A 283 -10.06 17.56 -14.73
CA TRP A 283 -8.85 17.53 -15.56
C TRP A 283 -9.02 16.70 -16.83
N LEU A 284 -9.59 15.49 -16.75
CA LEU A 284 -9.83 14.64 -17.93
C LEU A 284 -10.74 15.32 -18.95
N ARG A 285 -11.73 16.06 -18.46
CA ARG A 285 -12.62 16.81 -19.33
C ARG A 285 -11.91 17.98 -20.01
N ASP A 286 -11.05 18.71 -19.29
CA ASP A 286 -10.25 19.80 -19.86
C ASP A 286 -9.27 19.27 -20.92
N CYS A 287 -8.77 18.05 -20.76
CA CYS A 287 -8.01 17.33 -21.78
C CYS A 287 -8.85 16.85 -22.97
N GLY A 288 -10.18 17.01 -22.97
CA GLY A 288 -11.06 16.57 -24.05
C GLY A 288 -11.40 15.08 -24.02
N CYS A 289 -11.27 14.42 -22.87
CA CYS A 289 -11.67 13.02 -22.71
C CYS A 289 -13.17 12.84 -22.99
N PRO A 290 -13.58 11.92 -23.87
CA PRO A 290 -14.98 11.61 -24.04
C PRO A 290 -15.53 10.96 -22.77
N TRP A 291 -16.78 11.28 -22.44
CA TRP A 291 -17.56 10.63 -21.39
C TRP A 291 -18.83 10.01 -21.97
N ASP A 292 -19.40 9.05 -21.26
CA ASP A 292 -20.71 8.47 -21.57
C ASP A 292 -21.48 8.18 -20.28
N GLU A 293 -22.64 7.54 -20.40
CA GLU A 293 -23.52 7.22 -19.27
C GLU A 293 -22.86 6.32 -18.22
N SER A 294 -21.78 5.59 -18.56
CA SER A 294 -21.06 4.73 -17.62
C SER A 294 -20.39 5.54 -16.50
N ALA A 295 -20.10 6.83 -16.68
CA ALA A 295 -19.51 7.68 -15.66
C ALA A 295 -20.38 7.76 -14.39
N TYR A 296 -21.70 7.75 -14.53
CA TYR A 296 -22.64 7.71 -13.39
C TYR A 296 -22.51 6.41 -12.59
N THR A 297 -22.37 5.29 -13.28
CA THR A 297 -22.19 3.98 -12.67
C THR A 297 -20.89 3.93 -11.87
N GLY A 298 -19.81 4.49 -12.42
CA GLY A 298 -18.53 4.58 -11.72
C GLY A 298 -18.58 5.50 -10.49
N ALA A 299 -19.17 6.69 -10.63
CA ALA A 299 -19.34 7.62 -9.49
C ALA A 299 -20.23 7.00 -8.40
N ALA A 300 -21.30 6.30 -8.76
CA ALA A 300 -22.16 5.59 -7.83
C ALA A 300 -21.43 4.43 -7.12
N GLN A 301 -20.56 3.70 -7.83
CA GLN A 301 -19.71 2.67 -7.24
C GLN A 301 -18.74 3.24 -6.20
N SER A 302 -18.22 4.45 -6.43
CA SER A 302 -17.31 5.12 -5.49
C SER A 302 -17.98 5.59 -4.20
N GLY A 303 -19.31 5.75 -4.21
CA GLY A 303 -20.07 6.37 -3.12
C GLY A 303 -19.86 7.89 -2.98
N CYS A 304 -19.24 8.56 -3.97
CA CYS A 304 -18.93 9.98 -3.89
C CYS A 304 -20.07 10.84 -4.46
N GLU A 305 -20.90 11.39 -3.57
CA GLU A 305 -22.00 12.31 -3.95
C GLU A 305 -21.49 13.52 -4.75
N ALA A 306 -20.32 14.05 -4.40
CA ALA A 306 -19.72 15.21 -5.09
C ALA A 306 -19.38 14.89 -6.56
N ALA A 307 -18.95 13.65 -6.86
CA ALA A 307 -18.71 13.22 -8.23
C ALA A 307 -20.03 13.13 -9.03
N LEU A 308 -21.10 12.60 -8.42
CA LEU A 308 -22.42 12.53 -9.04
C LEU A 308 -23.01 13.92 -9.31
N GLU A 309 -22.91 14.84 -8.36
CA GLU A 309 -23.35 16.23 -8.51
C GLU A 309 -22.59 16.94 -9.64
N TRP A 310 -21.27 16.74 -9.70
CA TRP A 310 -20.43 17.29 -10.75
C TRP A 310 -20.82 16.78 -12.14
N LEU A 311 -21.12 15.48 -12.29
CA LEU A 311 -21.55 14.90 -13.57
C LEU A 311 -22.86 15.54 -14.08
N VAL A 312 -23.81 15.82 -13.18
CA VAL A 312 -25.08 16.47 -13.52
C VAL A 312 -24.86 17.93 -13.89
N GLU A 313 -24.06 18.66 -13.11
CA GLU A 313 -23.78 20.08 -13.35
C GLU A 313 -23.18 20.32 -14.75
N TRP A 314 -22.31 19.42 -15.19
CA TRP A 314 -21.62 19.53 -16.46
C TRP A 314 -22.28 18.80 -17.63
N GLY A 315 -23.46 18.21 -17.40
CA GLY A 315 -24.30 17.63 -18.46
C GLY A 315 -23.78 16.32 -19.03
N CYS A 316 -23.17 15.47 -18.21
CA CYS A 316 -22.87 14.09 -18.60
C CYS A 316 -24.16 13.37 -19.02
N PRO A 317 -24.15 12.54 -20.10
CA PRO A 317 -25.33 11.78 -20.50
C PRO A 317 -25.90 10.95 -19.34
N MET A 318 -27.19 11.13 -19.07
CA MET A 318 -27.87 10.44 -17.98
C MET A 318 -28.15 8.98 -18.37
N PRO A 319 -27.82 7.99 -17.52
CA PRO A 319 -28.10 6.59 -17.81
C PRO A 319 -29.60 6.32 -17.85
N THR A 320 -29.99 5.51 -18.83
CA THR A 320 -31.41 5.13 -19.07
C THR A 320 -31.72 3.69 -18.66
N ASP A 321 -30.70 2.92 -18.29
CA ASP A 321 -30.79 1.49 -17.94
C ASP A 321 -31.01 1.25 -16.44
N GLY A 322 -30.82 2.27 -15.60
CA GLY A 322 -30.86 2.16 -14.15
C GLY A 322 -29.59 1.59 -13.52
N GLY A 323 -28.52 1.39 -14.30
CA GLY A 323 -27.25 0.78 -13.89
C GLY A 323 -26.67 1.32 -12.57
N PRO A 324 -26.65 2.65 -12.32
CA PRO A 324 -26.15 3.20 -11.06
C PRO A 324 -26.90 2.72 -9.81
N TYR A 325 -28.20 2.42 -9.92
CA TYR A 325 -28.99 1.92 -8.79
C TYR A 325 -28.61 0.49 -8.41
N ASN A 326 -28.34 -0.36 -9.40
CA ASN A 326 -28.01 -1.77 -9.15
C ASN A 326 -26.78 -1.90 -8.22
N ILE A 327 -25.67 -1.27 -8.57
CA ILE A 327 -24.43 -1.34 -7.78
C ILE A 327 -24.61 -0.79 -6.37
N VAL A 328 -25.33 0.33 -6.24
CA VAL A 328 -25.58 0.97 -4.94
C VAL A 328 -26.49 0.09 -4.06
N CYS A 329 -27.49 -0.56 -4.65
CA CYS A 329 -28.37 -1.49 -3.93
C CYS A 329 -27.62 -2.73 -3.45
N CYS A 330 -26.75 -3.31 -4.28
CA CYS A 330 -25.87 -4.42 -3.90
C CYS A 330 -24.95 -4.06 -2.72
N ASN A 331 -24.39 -2.85 -2.74
CA ASN A 331 -23.51 -2.36 -1.68
C ASN A 331 -24.26 -1.91 -0.42
N GLY A 332 -25.59 -1.76 -0.49
CA GLY A 332 -26.41 -1.26 0.61
C GLY A 332 -26.18 0.21 0.94
N ASP A 333 -25.66 1.01 0.01
CA ASP A 333 -25.29 2.41 0.25
C ASP A 333 -26.51 3.34 0.15
N MET A 334 -27.14 3.58 1.31
CA MET A 334 -28.32 4.44 1.43
C MET A 334 -28.06 5.92 1.15
N ALA A 335 -26.82 6.41 1.27
CA ALA A 335 -26.52 7.82 1.01
C ALA A 335 -26.50 8.07 -0.49
N THR A 336 -25.73 7.25 -1.21
CA THR A 336 -25.59 7.35 -2.66
C THR A 336 -26.90 7.07 -3.39
N VAL A 337 -27.72 6.12 -2.92
CA VAL A 337 -29.01 5.82 -3.57
C VAL A 337 -29.98 7.00 -3.51
N ARG A 338 -29.98 7.73 -2.37
CA ARG A 338 -30.77 8.94 -2.19
C ARG A 338 -30.22 10.10 -3.01
N CYS A 339 -28.90 10.21 -3.12
CA CYS A 339 -28.24 11.18 -3.99
C CYS A 339 -28.66 10.96 -5.45
N LEU A 340 -28.59 9.73 -5.97
CA LEU A 340 -29.04 9.40 -7.33
C LEU A 340 -30.50 9.81 -7.57
N ARG A 341 -31.41 9.61 -6.60
CA ARG A 341 -32.80 10.07 -6.71
C ARG A 341 -32.94 11.58 -6.68
N ARG A 342 -32.24 12.26 -5.77
CA ARG A 342 -32.20 13.74 -5.71
C ARG A 342 -31.76 14.35 -7.05
N LEU A 343 -30.82 13.68 -7.72
CA LEU A 343 -30.27 14.10 -9.01
C LEU A 343 -31.13 13.71 -10.22
N GLY A 344 -32.22 12.97 -10.01
CA GLY A 344 -33.16 12.62 -11.07
C GLY A 344 -32.70 11.48 -12.00
N VAL A 345 -31.78 10.62 -11.54
CA VAL A 345 -31.34 9.45 -12.32
C VAL A 345 -32.52 8.51 -12.57
N LEU A 346 -32.61 7.95 -13.78
CA LEU A 346 -33.74 7.13 -14.20
C LEU A 346 -33.64 5.70 -13.64
N TRP A 347 -34.78 5.13 -13.25
CA TRP A 347 -34.86 3.76 -12.75
C TRP A 347 -34.56 2.69 -13.81
N GLY A 348 -34.61 3.05 -15.09
CA GLY A 348 -34.49 2.10 -16.20
C GLY A 348 -35.72 1.23 -16.43
N PRO A 349 -35.55 0.07 -17.09
CA PRO A 349 -36.64 -0.85 -17.41
C PRO A 349 -37.45 -1.24 -16.17
N ALA A 350 -38.77 -1.31 -16.34
CA ALA A 350 -39.66 -1.68 -15.23
C ALA A 350 -39.24 -3.01 -14.60
N ASN A 351 -39.29 -3.07 -13.27
CA ASN A 351 -38.97 -4.24 -12.45
C ASN A 351 -37.49 -4.67 -12.45
N TRP A 352 -36.59 -3.97 -13.15
CA TRP A 352 -35.17 -4.37 -13.22
C TRP A 352 -34.42 -4.10 -11.91
N VAL A 353 -34.32 -2.82 -11.50
CA VAL A 353 -33.58 -2.41 -10.28
C VAL A 353 -34.07 -3.15 -9.03
N TYR A 354 -35.38 -3.27 -8.86
CA TYR A 354 -35.96 -3.93 -7.68
C TYR A 354 -35.65 -5.44 -7.66
N ARG A 355 -35.72 -6.12 -8.82
CA ARG A 355 -35.45 -7.55 -8.92
C ARG A 355 -33.96 -7.86 -8.70
N GLU A 356 -33.07 -7.07 -9.29
CA GLU A 356 -31.63 -7.24 -9.11
C GLU A 356 -31.25 -7.03 -7.64
N ALA A 357 -31.72 -5.93 -7.02
CA ALA A 357 -31.51 -5.70 -5.59
C ALA A 357 -32.00 -6.86 -4.71
N GLN A 358 -33.13 -7.49 -5.07
CA GLN A 358 -33.64 -8.66 -4.35
C GLN A 358 -32.77 -9.91 -4.56
N ASN A 359 -32.34 -10.18 -5.79
CA ASN A 359 -31.51 -11.33 -6.14
C ASN A 359 -30.12 -11.26 -5.48
N ASP A 360 -29.54 -10.07 -5.42
CA ASP A 360 -28.21 -9.83 -4.85
C ASP A 360 -28.23 -9.70 -3.31
N GLY A 361 -29.41 -9.85 -2.69
CA GLY A 361 -29.54 -9.86 -1.23
C GLY A 361 -29.41 -8.49 -0.58
N ALA A 362 -29.84 -7.43 -1.26
CA ALA A 362 -29.83 -6.08 -0.72
C ALA A 362 -30.57 -6.01 0.64
N PRO A 363 -30.11 -5.17 1.58
CA PRO A 363 -30.67 -5.10 2.92
C PRO A 363 -32.13 -4.65 2.88
N GLU A 364 -32.98 -5.20 3.76
CA GLU A 364 -34.43 -4.93 3.79
C GLU A 364 -34.81 -3.42 3.81
N PRO A 365 -34.09 -2.53 4.51
CA PRO A 365 -34.32 -1.08 4.42
C PRO A 365 -34.18 -0.51 3.01
N MET A 366 -33.27 -1.03 2.20
CA MET A 366 -33.07 -0.63 0.80
C MET A 366 -34.29 -1.03 -0.05
N LEU A 367 -34.74 -2.29 0.06
CA LEU A 367 -35.90 -2.79 -0.67
C LEU A 367 -37.19 -2.04 -0.30
N ARG A 368 -37.35 -1.69 0.98
CA ARG A 368 -38.49 -0.87 1.45
C ARG A 368 -38.43 0.54 0.86
N TRP A 369 -37.26 1.17 0.91
CA TRP A 369 -37.05 2.51 0.38
C TRP A 369 -37.27 2.58 -1.15
N LEU A 370 -36.82 1.58 -1.91
CA LEU A 370 -37.07 1.50 -3.36
C LEU A 370 -38.58 1.54 -3.69
N LYS A 371 -39.40 0.84 -2.90
CA LYS A 371 -40.86 0.86 -3.05
C LYS A 371 -41.47 2.22 -2.72
N GLU A 372 -41.03 2.83 -1.63
CA GLU A 372 -41.53 4.14 -1.17
C GLU A 372 -41.25 5.26 -2.19
N GLU A 373 -40.09 5.22 -2.85
CA GLU A 373 -39.68 6.19 -3.88
C GLU A 373 -40.28 5.92 -5.27
N GLY A 374 -41.16 4.91 -5.38
CA GLY A 374 -41.86 4.59 -6.62
C GLY A 374 -40.97 3.93 -7.68
N CYS A 375 -39.99 3.11 -7.29
CA CYS A 375 -39.32 2.22 -8.22
C CYS A 375 -40.38 1.35 -8.94
N PRO A 376 -40.38 1.29 -10.28
CA PRO A 376 -41.37 0.50 -11.01
C PRO A 376 -41.19 -0.98 -10.68
N VAL A 377 -42.13 -1.57 -9.94
CA VAL A 377 -42.18 -2.99 -9.62
C VAL A 377 -43.33 -3.61 -10.39
N ASP A 378 -43.02 -4.53 -11.31
CA ASP A 378 -44.04 -5.33 -11.97
C ASP A 378 -44.31 -6.55 -11.09
N PHE A 379 -45.29 -6.41 -10.20
CA PHE A 379 -45.91 -7.57 -9.56
C PHE A 379 -46.71 -8.25 -10.66
N GLY A 380 -46.12 -9.25 -11.32
CA GLY A 380 -46.76 -9.98 -12.41
C GLY A 380 -48.23 -10.22 -12.08
N GLY A 381 -49.12 -9.69 -12.93
CA GLY A 381 -50.49 -9.37 -12.55
C GLY A 381 -51.20 -10.40 -11.67
N GLU A 382 -51.54 -10.00 -10.46
CA GLU A 382 -52.77 -10.46 -9.84
C GLU A 382 -53.92 -9.69 -10.51
N ALA A 383 -54.49 -10.31 -11.54
CA ALA A 383 -55.79 -9.90 -12.04
C ALA A 383 -56.79 -10.04 -10.89
N GLU A 384 -57.46 -8.93 -10.57
CA GLU A 384 -58.68 -8.91 -9.76
C GLU A 384 -59.66 -9.98 -10.28
N HIS A 385 -59.97 -11.00 -9.48
CA HIS A 385 -61.23 -11.74 -9.51
C HIS A 385 -61.62 -12.21 -8.11
#